data_AF-A0A925S045-F1
#
_entry.id   AF-A0A925S045-F1
#
_cell.length_a   1.000
_cell.length_b   1.000
_cell.length_c   1.000
_cell.angle_alpha   90.00
_cell.angle_beta   90.00
_cell.angle_gamma   90.00
#
_symmetry.space_group_name_H-M   'P 1'
#
loop_
_entity.id
_entity.type
_entity.pdbx_description
1 polymer ?
#
loop_
_entity_poly.entity_id
_entity_poly.type
_entity_poly.pdbx_seq_one_letter_code
_entity_poly.pdbx_strand_id
1 'polypeptide(L)'
;MTAARPNPMPRARIACFLLAAGLALAACEAAAPPFAQVSGLLVDGELDEISGLAASRRHPDVLWLIDDGGNPARLFAVSKRGRRLATFAVEGVIKTDWEDLAAFDQGGKHYLLIADTGDNGGLRRSLQLHVFEEPASLDAGDNEKAGASAPSKPAAPLKPAWSIAFRWPDGARDCEAVAVDAARGQILLVSKKRQPPELFALPLRPHGGLQVARKLGTLAGVPTASAEERRN
;
A
#
# COMPACT_ATOMS: atom_id res chain seq x y z
N MET A 1 21.76 74.79 34.02
CA MET A 1 20.94 73.80 33.29
C MET A 1 21.80 73.22 32.18
N THR A 2 22.41 72.06 32.42
CA THR A 2 23.20 71.33 31.44
C THR A 2 22.68 69.91 31.41
N ALA A 3 22.06 69.54 30.28
CA ALA A 3 21.45 68.25 30.06
C ALA A 3 22.51 67.14 30.01
N ALA A 4 22.32 66.09 30.81
CA ALA A 4 23.11 64.87 30.71
C ALA A 4 22.78 64.15 29.40
N ARG A 5 23.79 63.95 28.54
CA ARG A 5 23.67 63.13 27.34
C ARG A 5 23.62 61.65 27.74
N PRO A 6 22.77 60.81 27.12
CA PRO A 6 22.74 59.39 27.41
C PRO A 6 24.04 58.73 26.95
N ASN A 7 24.60 57.86 27.80
CA ASN A 7 25.79 57.09 27.48
C ASN A 7 25.55 56.19 26.26
N PRO A 8 26.46 56.16 25.28
CA PRO A 8 26.35 55.23 24.17
C PRO A 8 26.53 53.80 24.69
N MET A 9 25.61 52.90 24.35
CA MET A 9 25.75 51.49 24.70
C MET A 9 27.03 50.92 24.08
N PRO A 10 27.81 50.10 24.82
CA PRO A 10 29.09 49.58 24.34
C PRO A 10 28.86 48.64 23.15
N ARG A 11 29.56 48.91 22.03
CA ARG A 11 29.49 48.19 20.74
C ARG A 11 29.60 46.65 20.88
N ALA A 12 30.24 46.16 21.93
CA ALA A 12 30.37 44.73 22.23
C ALA A 12 29.02 44.04 22.54
N ARG A 13 28.04 44.76 23.12
CA ARG A 13 26.72 44.18 23.42
C ARG A 13 25.86 43.97 22.17
N ILE A 14 26.06 44.78 21.12
CA ILE A 14 25.34 44.65 19.84
C ILE A 14 25.86 43.44 19.05
N ALA A 15 27.18 43.19 19.08
CA ALA A 15 27.80 42.05 18.39
C ALA A 15 27.37 40.69 18.97
N CYS A 16 27.26 40.56 20.30
CA CYS A 16 26.76 39.33 20.93
C CYS A 16 25.26 39.06 20.66
N PHE A 17 24.44 40.11 20.56
CA PHE A 17 23.02 39.96 20.21
C PHE A 17 22.82 39.56 18.74
N LEU A 18 23.64 40.06 17.81
CA LEU A 18 23.57 39.69 16.40
C LEU A 18 24.08 38.26 16.13
N LEU A 19 25.10 37.79 16.87
CA LEU A 19 25.60 36.42 16.76
C LEU A 19 24.59 35.40 17.35
N ALA A 20 23.93 35.74 18.46
CA ALA A 20 22.88 34.91 19.05
C ALA A 20 21.60 34.87 18.20
N ALA A 21 21.23 35.98 17.53
CA ALA A 21 20.11 36.01 16.60
C ALA A 21 20.38 35.21 15.32
N GLY A 22 21.62 35.21 14.81
CA GLY A 22 22.02 34.40 13.64
C GLY A 22 22.00 32.90 13.92
N LEU A 23 22.38 32.46 15.14
CA LEU A 23 22.30 31.05 15.55
C LEU A 23 20.87 30.58 15.83
N ALA A 24 19.96 31.47 16.24
CA ALA A 24 18.55 31.14 16.45
C ALA A 24 17.77 30.99 15.13
N LEU A 25 18.19 31.67 14.06
CA LEU A 25 17.59 31.55 12.72
C LEU A 25 18.02 30.28 11.96
N ALA A 26 19.15 29.67 12.34
CA ALA A 26 19.59 28.38 11.79
C ALA A 26 18.95 27.15 12.47
N ALA A 27 18.27 27.34 13.61
CA ALA A 27 17.64 26.27 14.38
C ALA A 27 16.16 26.03 13.99
N CYS A 28 15.65 26.76 12.99
CA CYS A 28 14.29 26.61 12.48
C CYS A 28 14.28 26.02 11.07
N GLU A 29 15.15 25.05 10.79
CA GLU A 29 14.78 24.03 9.81
C GLU A 29 13.81 23.09 10.52
N ALA A 30 12.53 23.20 10.18
CA ALA A 30 11.61 22.12 10.44
C ALA A 30 12.24 20.87 9.81
N ALA A 31 12.68 19.91 10.64
CA ALA A 31 13.24 18.67 10.13
C ALA A 31 12.23 18.08 9.15
N ALA A 32 12.54 18.14 7.85
CA ALA A 32 11.73 17.47 6.84
C ALA A 32 11.59 16.02 7.30
N PRO A 33 10.38 15.44 7.34
CA PRO A 33 10.20 14.10 7.86
C PRO A 33 11.17 13.14 7.13
N PRO A 34 12.03 12.37 7.82
CA PRO A 34 13.12 11.66 7.15
C PRO A 34 12.69 10.43 6.33
N PHE A 35 11.40 10.24 6.07
CA PHE A 35 10.88 8.87 5.94
C PHE A 35 10.69 8.35 4.51
N ALA A 36 10.84 9.16 3.47
CA ALA A 36 10.65 8.71 2.10
C ALA A 36 11.83 9.09 1.20
N GLN A 37 12.49 8.07 0.65
CA GLN A 37 13.44 8.20 -0.45
C GLN A 37 12.86 7.52 -1.68
N VAL A 38 13.05 8.13 -2.85
CA VAL A 38 12.67 7.49 -4.11
C VAL A 38 13.46 6.20 -4.26
N SER A 39 12.75 5.07 -4.22
CA SER A 39 13.38 3.76 -4.42
C SER A 39 13.59 3.46 -5.90
N GLY A 40 12.59 3.74 -6.74
CA GLY A 40 12.59 3.39 -8.16
C GLY A 40 11.49 4.12 -8.91
N LEU A 41 11.52 4.00 -10.24
CA LEU A 41 10.49 4.52 -11.12
C LEU A 41 9.91 3.35 -11.92
N LEU A 42 8.60 3.18 -11.83
CA LEU A 42 7.87 2.24 -12.66
C LEU A 42 7.42 2.99 -13.93
N VAL A 43 7.94 2.56 -15.08
CA VAL A 43 7.66 3.17 -16.40
C VAL A 43 7.02 2.16 -17.36
N ASP A 44 6.48 1.07 -16.82
CA ASP A 44 5.83 0.04 -17.60
C ASP A 44 4.38 0.45 -17.90
N GLY A 45 4.07 0.66 -19.18
CA GLY A 45 2.74 1.10 -19.62
C GLY A 45 1.64 0.05 -19.43
N GLU A 46 1.97 -1.21 -19.10
CA GLU A 46 0.96 -2.20 -18.69
C GLU A 46 0.62 -2.13 -17.19
N LEU A 47 1.28 -1.23 -16.43
CA LEU A 47 1.10 -0.99 -15.00
C LEU A 47 0.82 0.51 -14.76
N ASP A 48 -0.17 1.04 -15.48
CA ASP A 48 -0.60 2.44 -15.40
C ASP A 48 -1.53 2.71 -14.21
N GLU A 49 -2.29 1.72 -13.75
CA GLU A 49 -3.15 1.82 -12.57
C GLU A 49 -2.91 0.66 -11.60
N ILE A 50 -2.22 0.96 -10.49
CA ILE A 50 -1.86 -0.02 -9.45
C ILE A 50 -2.75 0.18 -8.24
N SER A 51 -3.51 -0.86 -7.88
CA SER A 51 -4.32 -0.83 -6.67
C SER A 51 -3.59 -1.39 -5.44
N GLY A 52 -2.80 -2.46 -5.61
CA GLY A 52 -2.15 -3.16 -4.48
C GLY A 52 -0.64 -3.33 -4.62
N LEU A 53 0.06 -3.34 -3.47
CA LEU A 53 1.51 -3.55 -3.37
C LEU A 53 1.88 -4.31 -2.09
N ALA A 54 2.71 -5.34 -2.21
CA ALA A 54 3.36 -5.94 -1.04
C ALA A 54 4.81 -6.37 -1.30
N ALA A 55 5.64 -6.30 -0.26
CA ALA A 55 6.98 -6.88 -0.31
C ALA A 55 6.90 -8.41 -0.31
N SER A 56 7.68 -9.02 -1.21
CA SER A 56 7.84 -10.47 -1.28
C SER A 56 8.38 -11.04 0.04
N ARG A 57 7.87 -12.21 0.45
CA ARG A 57 8.40 -12.96 1.61
C ARG A 57 9.47 -13.97 1.17
N ARG A 58 9.43 -14.39 -0.10
CA ARG A 58 10.30 -15.41 -0.68
C ARG A 58 11.51 -14.85 -1.44
N HIS A 59 11.31 -13.78 -2.20
CA HIS A 59 12.26 -13.22 -3.15
C HIS A 59 12.79 -11.88 -2.64
N PRO A 60 14.08 -11.79 -2.27
CA PRO A 60 14.68 -10.53 -1.87
C PRO A 60 14.53 -9.46 -2.95
N ASP A 61 14.30 -8.22 -2.53
CA ASP A 61 14.20 -7.03 -3.39
C ASP A 61 13.06 -7.04 -4.43
N VAL A 62 12.07 -7.92 -4.24
CA VAL A 62 10.87 -8.02 -5.08
C VAL A 62 9.65 -7.44 -4.37
N LEU A 63 8.86 -6.71 -5.15
CA LEU A 63 7.54 -6.21 -4.83
C LEU A 63 6.52 -6.92 -5.73
N TRP A 64 5.41 -7.35 -5.12
CA TRP A 64 4.25 -7.86 -5.81
C TRP A 64 3.26 -6.74 -6.04
N LEU A 65 2.69 -6.69 -7.25
CA LEU A 65 1.71 -5.70 -7.66
C LEU A 65 0.52 -6.37 -8.34
N ILE A 66 -0.63 -5.69 -8.23
CA ILE A 66 -1.83 -5.96 -9.02
C ILE A 66 -2.29 -4.66 -9.67
N ASP A 67 -2.99 -4.80 -10.80
CA ASP A 67 -3.68 -3.71 -11.49
C ASP A 67 -5.17 -3.66 -11.11
N ASP A 68 -5.77 -2.50 -11.35
CA ASP A 68 -7.16 -2.17 -10.99
C ASP A 68 -8.23 -2.91 -11.85
N GLY A 69 -9.51 -2.68 -11.57
CA GLY A 69 -10.63 -3.24 -12.32
C GLY A 69 -10.55 -3.04 -13.85
N GLY A 70 -11.11 -3.98 -14.63
CA GLY A 70 -11.15 -3.89 -16.09
C GLY A 70 -9.92 -4.44 -16.82
N ASN A 71 -8.80 -4.60 -16.11
CA ASN A 71 -7.62 -5.31 -16.62
C ASN A 71 -7.68 -6.84 -16.41
N PRO A 72 -6.98 -7.65 -17.24
CA PRO A 72 -6.90 -9.10 -17.04
C PRO A 72 -6.35 -9.48 -15.66
N ALA A 73 -6.77 -10.65 -15.13
CA ALA A 73 -6.30 -11.15 -13.85
C ALA A 73 -4.81 -11.53 -13.90
N ARG A 74 -3.95 -10.62 -13.43
CA ARG A 74 -2.48 -10.75 -13.46
C ARG A 74 -1.87 -10.39 -12.12
N LEU A 75 -0.78 -11.07 -11.79
CA LEU A 75 0.11 -10.73 -10.68
C LEU A 75 1.48 -10.39 -11.26
N PHE A 76 2.06 -9.29 -10.82
CA PHE A 76 3.34 -8.81 -11.33
C PHE A 76 4.40 -8.85 -10.24
N ALA A 77 5.57 -9.40 -10.57
CA ALA A 77 6.78 -9.25 -9.77
C ALA A 77 7.57 -8.07 -10.32
N VAL A 78 7.95 -7.12 -9.48
CA VAL A 78 8.70 -5.93 -9.85
C VAL A 78 9.84 -5.72 -8.86
N SER A 79 11.01 -5.28 -9.34
CA SER A 79 12.12 -4.94 -8.44
C SER A 79 11.82 -3.66 -7.67
N LYS A 80 12.49 -3.45 -6.54
CA LYS A 80 12.43 -2.15 -5.82
C LYS A 80 12.83 -0.93 -6.66
N ARG A 81 13.45 -1.13 -7.83
CA ARG A 81 13.81 -0.07 -8.78
C ARG A 81 12.74 0.20 -9.85
N GLY A 82 11.64 -0.56 -9.85
CA GLY A 82 10.52 -0.39 -10.80
C GLY A 82 10.65 -1.21 -12.09
N ARG A 83 11.59 -2.16 -12.16
CA ARG A 83 11.72 -3.07 -13.32
C ARG A 83 10.79 -4.27 -13.15
N ARG A 84 9.91 -4.55 -14.12
CA ARG A 84 9.11 -5.77 -14.13
C ARG A 84 10.00 -6.99 -14.34
N LEU A 85 9.87 -7.97 -13.44
CA LEU A 85 10.65 -9.20 -13.39
C LEU A 85 9.86 -10.38 -13.94
N ALA A 86 8.56 -10.45 -13.63
CA ALA A 86 7.67 -11.51 -14.10
C ALA A 86 6.21 -11.04 -14.13
N THR A 87 5.42 -11.68 -15.00
CA THR A 87 3.97 -11.56 -15.03
C THR A 87 3.37 -12.96 -14.94
N PHE A 88 2.44 -13.15 -14.01
CA PHE A 88 1.72 -14.39 -13.82
C PHE A 88 0.25 -14.17 -14.19
N ALA A 89 -0.27 -14.95 -15.13
CA ALA A 89 -1.71 -15.02 -15.35
C ALA A 89 -2.37 -15.73 -14.16
N VAL A 90 -3.52 -15.23 -13.71
CA VAL A 90 -4.28 -15.84 -12.62
C VAL A 90 -5.49 -16.56 -13.18
N GLU A 91 -5.60 -17.85 -12.87
CA GLU A 91 -6.67 -18.73 -13.34
C GLU A 91 -7.59 -19.18 -12.19
N GLY A 92 -8.81 -19.57 -12.56
CA GLY A 92 -9.77 -20.16 -11.62
C GLY A 92 -10.51 -19.15 -10.74
N VAL A 93 -10.33 -17.85 -10.99
CA VAL A 93 -11.06 -16.75 -10.34
C VAL A 93 -11.52 -15.74 -11.38
N ILE A 94 -12.56 -14.98 -11.06
CA ILE A 94 -13.01 -13.85 -11.88
C ILE A 94 -12.51 -12.59 -11.20
N LYS A 95 -11.71 -11.80 -11.91
CA LYS A 95 -11.31 -10.46 -11.45
C LYS A 95 -12.45 -9.49 -11.71
N THR A 96 -13.08 -9.03 -10.62
CA THR A 96 -14.15 -8.04 -10.71
C THR A 96 -13.59 -6.64 -10.50
N ASP A 97 -13.00 -6.39 -9.32
CA ASP A 97 -12.43 -5.10 -8.94
C ASP A 97 -11.41 -5.33 -7.82
N TRP A 98 -10.15 -5.53 -8.20
CA TRP A 98 -9.07 -5.87 -7.28
C TRP A 98 -8.45 -4.60 -6.71
N GLU A 99 -8.48 -4.45 -5.39
CA GLU A 99 -8.14 -3.16 -4.75
C GLU A 99 -6.89 -3.19 -3.90
N ASP A 100 -6.50 -4.34 -3.36
CA ASP A 100 -5.29 -4.42 -2.54
C ASP A 100 -4.70 -5.83 -2.48
N LEU A 101 -3.45 -5.94 -2.04
CA LEU A 101 -2.77 -7.20 -1.78
C LEU A 101 -1.92 -7.19 -0.52
N ALA A 102 -1.85 -8.32 0.17
CA ALA A 102 -1.03 -8.50 1.36
C ALA A 102 -0.20 -9.78 1.29
N ALA A 103 1.08 -9.68 1.66
CA ALA A 103 1.97 -10.83 1.80
C ALA A 103 2.06 -11.29 3.26
N PHE A 104 2.07 -12.61 3.50
CA PHE A 104 2.17 -13.17 4.85
C PHE A 104 2.77 -14.57 4.87
N ASP A 105 3.25 -15.00 6.03
CA ASP A 105 3.74 -16.37 6.25
C ASP A 105 2.74 -17.18 7.05
N GLN A 106 2.57 -18.45 6.70
CA GLN A 106 1.77 -19.38 7.49
C GLN A 106 2.24 -20.81 7.29
N GLY A 107 2.44 -21.55 8.37
CA GLY A 107 2.80 -22.97 8.31
C GLY A 107 4.08 -23.26 7.52
N GLY A 108 5.07 -22.36 7.59
CA GLY A 108 6.34 -22.50 6.87
C GLY A 108 6.27 -22.18 5.37
N LYS A 109 5.15 -21.62 4.91
CA LYS A 109 4.94 -21.20 3.52
C LYS A 109 4.70 -19.70 3.44
N HIS A 110 4.98 -19.15 2.26
CA HIS A 110 4.76 -17.75 1.90
C HIS A 110 3.49 -17.63 1.06
N TYR A 111 2.67 -16.64 1.35
CA TYR A 111 1.38 -16.43 0.70
C TYR A 111 1.16 -14.97 0.31
N LEU A 112 0.35 -14.79 -0.72
CA LEU A 112 -0.21 -13.52 -1.14
C LEU A 112 -1.72 -13.61 -1.08
N LEU A 113 -2.36 -12.67 -0.39
CA LEU A 113 -3.81 -12.46 -0.43
C LEU A 113 -4.10 -11.29 -1.35
N ILE A 114 -4.97 -11.51 -2.33
CA ILE A 114 -5.49 -10.48 -3.24
C ILE A 114 -6.94 -10.20 -2.87
N ALA A 115 -7.29 -8.92 -2.72
CA ALA A 115 -8.60 -8.45 -2.33
C ALA A 115 -9.42 -8.00 -3.55
N ASP A 116 -10.40 -8.80 -3.98
CA ASP A 116 -11.42 -8.42 -4.95
C ASP A 116 -12.59 -7.75 -4.20
N THR A 117 -12.37 -6.50 -3.81
CA THR A 117 -13.20 -5.79 -2.83
C THR A 117 -13.72 -4.44 -3.29
N GLY A 118 -13.40 -4.01 -4.50
CA GLY A 118 -13.91 -2.77 -5.08
C GLY A 118 -15.42 -2.86 -5.31
N ASP A 119 -16.15 -1.87 -4.80
CA ASP A 119 -17.61 -1.79 -4.92
C ASP A 119 -18.05 -0.34 -4.83
N ASN A 120 -17.43 0.52 -5.63
CA ASN A 120 -17.69 1.97 -5.65
C ASN A 120 -19.19 2.30 -5.74
N GLY A 121 -19.98 1.49 -6.45
CA GLY A 121 -21.43 1.63 -6.62
C GLY A 121 -22.30 0.92 -5.56
N GLY A 122 -21.72 0.12 -4.67
CA GLY A 122 -22.46 -0.61 -3.63
C GLY A 122 -23.43 -1.66 -4.18
N LEU A 123 -23.10 -2.30 -5.31
CA LEU A 123 -23.99 -3.22 -6.02
C LEU A 123 -23.63 -4.69 -5.79
N ARG A 124 -22.41 -4.97 -5.30
CA ARG A 124 -21.93 -6.34 -5.11
C ARG A 124 -22.56 -6.97 -3.86
N ARG A 125 -23.24 -8.11 -4.05
CA ARG A 125 -23.86 -8.87 -2.95
C ARG A 125 -22.85 -9.61 -2.09
N SER A 126 -21.68 -9.90 -2.65
CA SER A 126 -20.55 -10.53 -1.99
C SER A 126 -19.25 -10.09 -2.67
N LEU A 127 -18.18 -10.09 -1.88
CA LEU A 127 -16.81 -9.80 -2.28
C LEU A 127 -15.97 -11.06 -2.13
N GLN A 128 -14.76 -11.06 -2.69
CA GLN A 128 -13.87 -12.22 -2.65
C GLN A 128 -12.46 -11.85 -2.22
N LEU A 129 -11.84 -12.73 -1.45
CA LEU A 129 -10.41 -12.69 -1.15
C LEU A 129 -9.79 -13.98 -1.67
N HIS A 130 -8.74 -13.88 -2.46
CA HIS A 130 -8.08 -15.01 -3.09
C HIS A 130 -6.67 -15.14 -2.53
N VAL A 131 -6.30 -16.33 -2.06
CA VAL A 131 -4.97 -16.55 -1.50
C VAL A 131 -4.17 -17.51 -2.34
N PHE A 132 -2.94 -17.12 -2.65
CA PHE A 132 -2.01 -17.81 -3.52
C PHE A 132 -0.75 -18.14 -2.73
N GLU A 133 -0.21 -19.34 -2.90
CA GLU A 133 1.16 -19.62 -2.46
C GLU A 133 2.12 -18.77 -3.31
N GLU A 134 3.08 -18.12 -2.67
CA GLU A 134 4.03 -17.25 -3.37
C GLU A 134 4.88 -18.09 -4.35
N PRO A 135 4.95 -17.71 -5.64
CA PRO A 135 5.62 -18.50 -6.67
C PRO A 135 7.06 -18.84 -6.29
N ALA A 136 7.47 -20.10 -6.48
CA ALA A 136 8.80 -20.56 -6.11
C ALA A 136 9.92 -20.02 -7.01
N SER A 137 9.59 -19.67 -8.26
CA SER A 137 10.50 -19.06 -9.23
C SER A 137 9.81 -17.89 -9.92
N LEU A 138 10.61 -16.92 -10.34
CA LEU A 138 10.20 -15.78 -11.18
C LEU A 138 10.59 -15.99 -12.64
N ASP A 139 11.08 -17.18 -13.02
CA ASP A 139 11.58 -17.45 -14.36
C ASP A 139 10.47 -17.33 -15.40
N ALA A 140 10.45 -16.18 -16.07
CA ALA A 140 9.60 -15.89 -17.22
C ALA A 140 10.17 -16.48 -18.52
N GLY A 141 11.36 -17.08 -18.48
CA GLY A 141 11.94 -17.82 -19.60
C GLY A 141 12.57 -16.97 -20.68
N ASP A 142 13.23 -15.86 -20.32
CA ASP A 142 14.31 -15.22 -21.09
C ASP A 142 15.09 -14.25 -20.18
N ASN A 143 16.41 -14.44 -20.12
CA ASN A 143 17.31 -13.55 -19.39
C ASN A 143 17.55 -12.25 -20.17
N GLU A 144 17.27 -11.14 -19.48
CA GLU A 144 17.88 -9.82 -19.60
C GLU A 144 18.37 -9.38 -21.01
N LYS A 145 17.52 -8.67 -21.75
CA LYS A 145 18.01 -7.50 -22.47
C LYS A 145 17.97 -6.31 -21.52
N ALA A 146 19.15 -5.79 -21.17
CA ALA A 146 19.26 -4.54 -20.43
C ALA A 146 18.50 -3.45 -21.20
N GLY A 147 17.42 -2.92 -20.60
CA GLY A 147 16.54 -1.91 -21.20
C GLY A 147 15.17 -2.41 -21.66
N ALA A 148 14.87 -3.71 -21.60
CA ALA A 148 13.50 -4.19 -21.80
C ALA A 148 12.65 -3.86 -20.55
N SER A 149 11.50 -3.20 -20.75
CA SER A 149 10.55 -2.85 -19.69
C SER A 149 9.80 -4.07 -19.15
N ALA A 150 9.77 -5.17 -19.91
CA ALA A 150 8.95 -6.35 -19.62
C ALA A 150 9.64 -7.67 -20.05
N PRO A 151 9.38 -8.79 -19.36
CA PRO A 151 9.74 -10.11 -19.84
C PRO A 151 8.98 -10.47 -21.13
N SER A 152 9.64 -11.17 -22.05
CA SER A 152 9.13 -11.56 -23.37
C SER A 152 8.04 -12.64 -23.34
N LYS A 153 7.98 -13.42 -22.26
CA LYS A 153 7.05 -14.53 -22.08
C LYS A 153 6.45 -14.50 -20.67
N PRO A 154 5.16 -14.84 -20.49
CA PRO A 154 4.56 -14.95 -19.17
C PRO A 154 5.10 -16.16 -18.39
N ALA A 155 5.16 -16.02 -17.07
CA ALA A 155 5.44 -17.12 -16.16
C ALA A 155 4.27 -18.12 -16.11
N ALA A 156 4.48 -19.28 -15.48
CA ALA A 156 3.43 -20.28 -15.32
C ALA A 156 2.20 -19.70 -14.58
N PRO A 157 0.96 -20.01 -15.01
CA PRO A 157 -0.24 -19.44 -14.41
C PRO A 157 -0.41 -19.86 -12.95
N LEU A 158 -1.01 -18.98 -12.15
CA LEU A 158 -1.30 -19.20 -10.74
C LEU A 158 -2.76 -19.54 -10.53
N LYS A 159 -3.02 -20.39 -9.54
CA LYS A 159 -4.37 -20.71 -9.05
C LYS A 159 -4.42 -20.46 -7.54
N PRO A 160 -5.57 -20.01 -7.01
CA PRO A 160 -5.68 -19.79 -5.58
C PRO A 160 -5.53 -21.11 -4.84
N ALA A 161 -4.77 -21.10 -3.76
CA ALA A 161 -4.73 -22.18 -2.79
C ALA A 161 -6.08 -22.30 -2.06
N TRP A 162 -6.72 -21.16 -1.77
CA TRP A 162 -8.13 -21.09 -1.37
C TRP A 162 -8.69 -19.69 -1.65
N SER A 163 -10.01 -19.57 -1.62
CA SER A 163 -10.73 -18.31 -1.76
C SER A 163 -11.77 -18.17 -0.67
N ILE A 164 -12.07 -16.93 -0.29
CA ILE A 164 -13.01 -16.57 0.77
C ILE A 164 -14.05 -15.63 0.17
N ALA A 165 -15.29 -16.08 0.07
CA ALA A 165 -16.41 -15.21 -0.24
C ALA A 165 -16.94 -14.60 1.05
N PHE A 166 -17.19 -13.29 1.06
CA PHE A 166 -17.76 -12.61 2.22
C PHE A 166 -18.74 -11.51 1.84
N ARG A 167 -19.48 -11.03 2.83
CA ARG A 167 -20.28 -9.81 2.77
C ARG A 167 -20.10 -8.98 4.03
N TRP A 168 -20.42 -7.71 3.94
CA TRP A 168 -20.51 -6.82 5.09
C TRP A 168 -21.75 -7.15 5.94
N PRO A 169 -21.73 -6.84 7.25
CA PRO A 169 -22.82 -7.17 8.16
C PRO A 169 -24.08 -6.30 7.96
N ASP A 170 -23.93 -5.12 7.38
CA ASP A 170 -24.93 -4.03 7.36
C ASP A 170 -25.16 -3.44 5.95
N GLY A 171 -24.65 -4.08 4.90
CA GLY A 171 -24.90 -3.69 3.50
C GLY A 171 -23.64 -3.44 2.69
N ALA A 172 -23.81 -3.30 1.37
CA ALA A 172 -22.72 -3.17 0.42
C ALA A 172 -21.76 -2.01 0.75
N ARG A 173 -20.48 -2.21 0.45
CA ARG A 173 -19.43 -1.26 0.78
C ARG A 173 -18.17 -1.54 -0.03
N ASP A 174 -17.51 -0.44 -0.34
CA ASP A 174 -16.22 -0.35 -0.98
C ASP A 174 -15.07 -0.54 0.05
N CYS A 175 -13.99 -1.20 -0.34
CA CYS A 175 -12.85 -1.50 0.53
C CYS A 175 -11.55 -1.54 -0.27
N GLU A 176 -10.59 -0.72 0.15
CA GLU A 176 -9.35 -0.39 -0.56
C GLU A 176 -8.09 -0.84 0.16
N ALA A 177 -8.25 -1.48 1.32
CA ALA A 177 -7.10 -1.85 2.14
C ALA A 177 -7.37 -3.14 2.90
N VAL A 178 -6.39 -4.05 2.80
CA VAL A 178 -6.37 -5.35 3.45
C VAL A 178 -5.05 -5.57 4.19
N ALA A 179 -5.11 -6.28 5.31
CA ALA A 179 -3.93 -6.77 5.99
C ALA A 179 -4.18 -8.18 6.53
N VAL A 180 -3.11 -8.94 6.79
CA VAL A 180 -3.21 -10.29 7.34
C VAL A 180 -2.47 -10.37 8.68
N ASP A 181 -3.20 -10.66 9.75
CA ASP A 181 -2.63 -11.08 11.03
C ASP A 181 -2.60 -12.62 11.05
N ALA A 182 -1.51 -13.18 10.52
CA ALA A 182 -1.34 -14.63 10.43
C ALA A 182 -1.26 -15.30 11.82
N ALA A 183 -0.76 -14.59 12.83
CA ALA A 183 -0.65 -15.11 14.20
C ALA A 183 -2.03 -15.29 14.84
N ARG A 184 -2.97 -14.38 14.59
CA ARG A 184 -4.37 -14.52 15.01
C ARG A 184 -5.26 -15.25 14.01
N GLY A 185 -4.72 -15.61 12.84
CA GLY A 185 -5.49 -16.23 11.76
C GLY A 185 -6.61 -15.30 11.25
N GLN A 186 -6.33 -14.00 11.16
CA GLN A 186 -7.31 -12.98 10.78
C GLN A 186 -6.88 -12.22 9.52
N ILE A 187 -7.87 -11.85 8.73
CA ILE A 187 -7.76 -10.86 7.68
C ILE A 187 -8.45 -9.60 8.19
N LEU A 188 -7.78 -8.46 8.04
CA LEU A 188 -8.26 -7.15 8.42
C LEU A 188 -8.64 -6.38 7.16
N LEU A 189 -9.78 -5.70 7.20
CA LEU A 189 -10.32 -4.94 6.07
C LEU A 189 -10.67 -3.52 6.53
N VAL A 190 -10.30 -2.51 5.75
CA VAL A 190 -10.63 -1.11 6.05
C VAL A 190 -11.57 -0.57 4.98
N SER A 191 -12.74 -0.12 5.41
CA SER A 191 -13.75 0.45 4.50
C SER A 191 -13.29 1.76 3.85
N LYS A 192 -13.62 1.95 2.57
CA LYS A 192 -13.54 3.26 1.91
C LYS A 192 -14.75 4.12 2.27
N LYS A 193 -14.61 5.45 2.13
CA LYS A 193 -15.69 6.47 2.19
C LYS A 193 -16.50 6.49 3.51
N ARG A 194 -15.98 5.92 4.60
CA ARG A 194 -16.52 6.07 5.96
C ARG A 194 -15.56 6.93 6.78
N GLN A 195 -16.11 7.87 7.55
CA GLN A 195 -15.35 8.77 8.40
C GLN A 195 -15.85 8.67 9.84
N PRO A 196 -15.02 8.20 10.80
CA PRO A 196 -13.70 7.56 10.59
C PRO A 196 -13.79 6.24 9.79
N PRO A 197 -12.70 5.79 9.16
CA PRO A 197 -12.67 4.48 8.49
C PRO A 197 -13.02 3.36 9.46
N GLU A 198 -13.78 2.39 9.01
CA GLU A 198 -14.22 1.25 9.80
C GLU A 198 -13.28 0.06 9.57
N LEU A 199 -12.87 -0.60 10.64
CA LEU A 199 -12.03 -1.79 10.61
C LEU A 199 -12.90 -3.04 10.81
N PHE A 200 -12.71 -4.04 9.97
CA PHE A 200 -13.39 -5.32 10.04
C PHE A 200 -12.39 -6.48 10.08
N ALA A 201 -12.87 -7.64 10.51
CA ALA A 201 -12.11 -8.89 10.49
C ALA A 201 -12.88 -10.05 9.85
N LEU A 202 -12.12 -10.91 9.17
CA LEU A 202 -12.54 -12.23 8.69
C LEU A 202 -11.55 -13.29 9.18
N PRO A 203 -11.98 -14.56 9.33
CA PRO A 203 -11.04 -15.67 9.52
C PRO A 203 -10.18 -15.88 8.26
N LEU A 204 -8.90 -16.16 8.43
CA LEU A 204 -7.95 -16.45 7.34
C LEU A 204 -8.16 -17.85 6.70
N ARG A 205 -8.80 -18.77 7.44
CA ARG A 205 -9.20 -20.11 7.00
C ARG A 205 -10.63 -20.43 7.44
N PRO A 206 -11.66 -19.87 6.78
CA PRO A 206 -13.03 -20.26 7.05
C PRO A 206 -13.32 -21.68 6.53
N HIS A 207 -14.22 -22.39 7.20
CA HIS A 207 -14.72 -23.68 6.76
C HIS A 207 -15.87 -23.49 5.76
N GLY A 208 -15.55 -23.02 4.55
CA GLY A 208 -16.49 -22.83 3.46
C GLY A 208 -17.64 -21.84 3.74
N GLY A 209 -18.51 -21.67 2.74
CA GLY A 209 -19.68 -20.79 2.83
C GLY A 209 -19.36 -19.29 2.78
N LEU A 210 -20.42 -18.49 2.64
CA LEU A 210 -20.33 -17.03 2.63
C LEU A 210 -20.06 -16.51 4.06
N GLN A 211 -18.94 -15.82 4.23
CA GLN A 211 -18.58 -15.22 5.51
C GLN A 211 -19.27 -13.87 5.71
N VAL A 212 -19.39 -13.45 6.97
CA VAL A 212 -19.83 -12.10 7.33
C VAL A 212 -18.69 -11.40 8.06
N ALA A 213 -18.24 -10.26 7.53
CA ALA A 213 -17.18 -9.48 8.13
C ALA A 213 -17.61 -8.95 9.51
N ARG A 214 -16.78 -9.14 10.54
CA ARG A 214 -17.05 -8.66 11.90
C ARG A 214 -16.42 -7.30 12.11
N LYS A 215 -17.22 -6.28 12.41
CA LYS A 215 -16.72 -4.94 12.75
C LYS A 215 -15.88 -5.02 14.03
N LEU A 216 -14.66 -4.50 13.97
CA LEU A 216 -13.75 -4.35 15.11
C LEU A 216 -13.87 -2.97 15.75
N GLY A 217 -14.16 -1.95 14.95
CA GLY A 217 -14.24 -0.58 15.42
C GLY A 217 -13.95 0.40 14.29
N THR A 218 -13.38 1.54 14.64
CA THR A 218 -12.99 2.59 13.71
C THR A 218 -11.53 2.98 13.92
N LEU A 219 -10.87 3.43 12.85
CA LEU A 219 -9.50 3.92 12.87
C LEU A 219 -9.54 5.45 13.09
N ALA A 220 -9.58 5.87 14.34
CA ALA A 220 -9.51 7.28 14.70
C ALA A 220 -8.08 7.84 14.46
N GLY A 221 -7.98 9.10 14.07
CA GLY A 221 -6.70 9.80 13.93
C GLY A 221 -5.97 9.61 12.60
N VAL A 222 -6.54 8.87 11.65
CA VAL A 222 -6.04 8.87 10.25
C VAL A 222 -6.34 10.25 9.65
N PRO A 223 -5.30 11.03 9.25
CA PRO A 223 -5.51 12.33 8.63
C PRO A 223 -6.37 12.19 7.38
N THR A 224 -7.38 13.05 7.24
CA THR A 224 -8.16 13.08 6.01
C THR A 224 -7.55 14.06 5.05
N ALA A 225 -7.40 13.65 3.78
CA ALA A 225 -7.13 14.60 2.70
C ALA A 225 -8.19 15.71 2.73
N SER A 226 -7.73 16.95 2.75
CA SER A 226 -8.51 18.16 2.59
C SER A 226 -9.27 18.16 1.27
N ALA A 227 -10.28 19.02 1.16
CA ALA A 227 -11.02 19.14 -0.10
C ALA A 227 -10.13 19.60 -1.28
N GLU A 228 -9.01 20.26 -1.00
CA GLU A 228 -8.04 20.69 -1.99
C GLU A 228 -7.15 19.54 -2.45
N GLU A 229 -6.66 18.72 -1.52
CA GLU A 229 -5.88 17.51 -1.83
C GLU A 229 -6.67 16.46 -2.61
N ARG A 230 -8.00 16.45 -2.54
CA ARG A 230 -8.86 15.54 -3.31
C ARG A 230 -9.17 16.01 -4.75
N ARG A 231 -8.78 17.24 -5.11
CA ARG A 231 -9.06 17.83 -6.43
C ARG A 231 -7.86 17.78 -7.38
N ASN A 232 -6.68 17.47 -6.87
CA ASN A 232 -5.43 17.32 -7.62
C ASN A 232 -5.09 15.84 -7.78
#